data_AF-A0A958WNJ8-F1
#
_entry.id   AF-A0A958WNJ8-F1
#
_cell.length_a   1.000
_cell.length_b   1.000
_cell.length_c   1.000
_cell.angle_alpha   90.00
_cell.angle_beta   90.00
_cell.angle_gamma   90.00
#
_symmetry.space_group_name_H-M   'P 1'
#
loop_
_entity.id
_entity.type
_entity.pdbx_description
1 polymer ?
#
loop_
_entity_poly.entity_id
_entity_poly.type
_entity_poly.pdbx_seq_one_letter_code
_entity_poly.pdbx_strand_id
1 'polypeptide(L)'
;MKTLLSIVMLTILGMPFVSFAQDEVEEDSKLEISGSVDTYYTYDFSEQNNIPTSFADDRNSISIGMLDVALSKSFNKASFVGEFSFGPRSFKSIPTFDPDGDG
;
A
#
# COMPACT_ATOMS: atom_id res chain seq x y z
N MET A 1 40.84 -44.75 -25.55
CA MET A 1 39.70 -43.82 -25.56
C MET A 1 38.84 -43.93 -24.31
N LYS A 2 38.42 -45.14 -23.90
CA LYS A 2 37.61 -45.38 -22.69
C LYS A 2 38.23 -44.84 -21.39
N THR A 3 39.54 -45.03 -21.21
CA THR A 3 40.30 -44.53 -20.05
C THR A 3 40.42 -43.01 -20.03
N LEU A 4 40.58 -42.38 -21.20
CA LEU A 4 40.60 -40.92 -21.33
C LEU A 4 39.22 -40.32 -21.02
N LEU A 5 38.15 -40.96 -21.49
CA LEU A 5 36.77 -40.57 -21.22
C LEU A 5 36.43 -40.66 -19.73
N SER A 6 36.90 -41.72 -19.04
CA SER A 6 36.71 -41.89 -17.59
C SER A 6 37.47 -40.86 -16.76
N ILE A 7 38.68 -40.46 -17.16
CA ILE A 7 39.45 -39.43 -16.45
C ILE A 7 38.75 -38.07 -16.57
N VAL A 8 38.26 -37.71 -17.76
CA VAL A 8 37.51 -36.47 -17.99
C VAL A 8 36.22 -36.43 -17.16
N MET A 9 35.51 -37.56 -17.06
CA MET A 9 34.27 -37.66 -16.29
C MET A 9 34.51 -37.57 -14.77
N LEU A 10 35.62 -38.13 -14.27
CA LEU A 10 35.99 -38.06 -12.86
C LEU A 10 36.41 -36.65 -12.43
N THR A 11 37.04 -35.86 -13.31
CA THR A 11 37.37 -34.45 -13.04
C THR A 11 36.17 -33.52 -12.98
N ILE A 12 35.08 -33.81 -13.69
CA ILE A 12 33.86 -32.97 -13.69
C ILE A 12 33.04 -33.21 -12.41
N LEU A 13 33.08 -34.43 -11.86
CA LEU A 13 32.31 -34.79 -10.65
C LEU A 13 33.01 -34.35 -9.34
N GLY A 14 34.31 -34.05 -9.39
CA GLY A 14 35.13 -33.72 -8.21
C GLY A 14 35.17 -32.24 -7.82
N MET A 15 34.48 -31.34 -8.54
CA MET A 15 34.44 -29.92 -8.16
C MET A 15 33.43 -29.71 -7.02
N PRO A 16 33.87 -29.29 -5.81
CA PRO A 16 32.93 -28.91 -4.77
C PRO A 16 32.19 -27.65 -5.22
N PHE A 17 30.86 -27.74 -5.29
CA PHE A 17 30.00 -26.56 -5.42
C PHE A 17 30.11 -25.75 -4.13
N VAL A 18 30.93 -24.71 -4.13
CA VAL A 18 30.99 -23.75 -3.02
C VAL A 18 29.78 -22.83 -3.17
N SER A 19 28.72 -23.10 -2.42
CA SER A 19 27.62 -22.16 -2.24
C SER A 19 28.07 -21.06 -1.28
N PHE A 20 28.14 -19.83 -1.77
CA PHE A 20 28.15 -18.66 -0.90
C PHE A 20 26.71 -18.39 -0.47
N ALA A 21 26.37 -18.73 0.78
CA ALA A 21 25.20 -18.14 1.41
C ALA A 21 25.56 -16.68 1.70
N GLN A 22 24.97 -15.75 0.95
CA GLN A 22 25.03 -14.35 1.31
C GLN A 22 24.12 -14.20 2.54
N ASP A 23 24.70 -13.90 3.70
CA ASP A 23 23.91 -13.27 4.77
C ASP A 23 23.50 -11.91 4.20
N GLU A 24 22.29 -11.87 3.63
CA GLU A 24 21.60 -10.62 3.41
C GLU A 24 21.37 -10.07 4.82
N VAL A 25 22.10 -9.01 5.17
CA VAL A 25 21.71 -8.18 6.31
C VAL A 25 20.35 -7.64 5.90
N GLU A 26 19.30 -8.31 6.33
CA GLU A 26 17.95 -7.84 6.14
C GLU A 26 17.84 -6.53 6.90
N GLU A 27 18.03 -5.43 6.18
CA GLU A 27 17.65 -4.13 6.69
C GLU A 27 16.13 -4.16 6.78
N ASP A 28 15.64 -4.50 7.98
CA ASP A 28 14.26 -4.20 8.36
C ASP A 28 13.98 -2.78 7.90
N SER A 29 13.00 -2.65 7.00
CA SER A 29 12.67 -1.33 6.45
C SER A 29 12.34 -0.40 7.62
N LYS A 30 12.85 0.83 7.55
CA LYS A 30 12.46 1.86 8.53
C LYS A 30 10.94 2.02 8.48
N LEU A 31 10.35 2.37 9.62
CA LEU A 31 8.97 2.79 9.67
C LEU A 31 8.79 3.95 8.68
N GLU A 32 7.94 3.75 7.69
CA GLU A 32 7.57 4.76 6.71
C GLU A 32 6.23 5.38 7.13
N ILE A 33 6.19 6.70 7.10
CA ILE A 33 4.99 7.49 7.38
C ILE A 33 4.68 8.23 6.09
N SER A 34 3.52 7.96 5.53
CA SER A 34 3.01 8.63 4.34
C SER A 34 1.59 9.11 4.60
N GLY A 35 1.04 9.87 3.66
CA GLY A 35 -0.29 10.41 3.82
C GLY A 35 -0.69 11.32 2.68
N SER A 36 -1.96 11.71 2.69
CA SER A 36 -2.52 12.62 1.70
C SER A 36 -3.51 13.58 2.35
N VAL A 37 -3.69 14.73 1.72
CA VAL A 37 -4.75 15.67 2.08
C VAL A 37 -5.38 16.18 0.80
N ASP A 38 -6.71 16.20 0.76
CA ASP A 38 -7.47 16.82 -0.32
C ASP A 38 -8.50 17.82 0.20
N THR A 39 -8.74 18.84 -0.62
CA THR A 39 -9.74 19.87 -0.40
C THR A 39 -10.46 20.11 -1.71
N TYR A 40 -11.74 20.43 -1.65
CA TYR A 40 -12.54 20.76 -2.83
C TYR A 40 -13.22 22.10 -2.66
N TYR A 41 -13.43 22.77 -3.80
CA TYR A 41 -14.28 23.95 -3.90
C TYR A 41 -15.48 23.59 -4.74
N THR A 42 -16.67 23.74 -4.16
CA THR A 42 -17.93 23.48 -4.84
C THR A 42 -18.59 24.81 -5.17
N TYR A 43 -19.00 25.00 -6.43
CA TYR A 43 -19.80 26.15 -6.85
C TYR A 43 -21.01 25.69 -7.66
N ASP A 44 -22.20 26.10 -7.24
CA ASP A 44 -23.47 25.78 -7.90
C ASP A 44 -24.13 27.05 -8.43
N PHE A 45 -24.19 27.18 -9.75
CA PHE A 45 -24.79 28.34 -10.44
C PHE A 45 -26.30 28.49 -10.20
N SER A 46 -26.99 27.39 -9.87
CA SER A 46 -28.42 27.39 -9.54
C SER A 46 -28.68 27.62 -8.05
N GLU A 47 -27.61 27.74 -7.25
CA GLU A 47 -27.65 27.83 -5.79
C GLU A 47 -28.47 26.69 -5.17
N GLN A 48 -28.46 25.48 -5.75
CA GLN A 48 -29.16 24.28 -5.27
C GLN A 48 -28.18 23.16 -4.89
N ASN A 49 -28.65 22.07 -4.25
CA ASN A 49 -27.78 20.94 -3.90
C ASN A 49 -27.71 19.94 -5.08
N ASN A 50 -27.14 20.37 -6.20
CA ASN A 50 -27.21 19.59 -7.44
C ASN A 50 -25.94 18.78 -7.74
N ILE A 51 -25.00 18.70 -6.79
CA ILE A 51 -23.80 17.88 -6.95
C ILE A 51 -23.99 16.56 -6.19
N PRO A 52 -24.31 15.44 -6.89
CA PRO A 52 -24.68 14.19 -6.26
C PRO A 52 -23.45 13.39 -5.82
N THR A 53 -22.58 13.99 -5.00
CA THR A 53 -21.46 13.30 -4.36
C THR A 53 -21.74 13.14 -2.88
N SER A 54 -21.51 11.94 -2.32
CA SER A 54 -21.89 11.62 -0.95
C SER A 54 -21.16 12.41 0.14
N PHE A 55 -20.09 13.13 -0.20
CA PHE A 55 -19.17 13.75 0.75
C PHE A 55 -19.01 15.26 0.59
N ALA A 56 -19.73 15.90 -0.35
CA ALA A 56 -19.70 17.34 -0.59
C ALA A 56 -21.07 17.95 -0.29
N ASP A 57 -21.40 18.06 1.01
CA ASP A 57 -22.71 18.51 1.46
C ASP A 57 -22.93 20.02 1.28
N ASP A 58 -21.84 20.79 1.24
CA ASP A 58 -21.85 22.25 1.18
C ASP A 58 -21.69 22.76 -0.26
N ARG A 59 -22.36 23.89 -0.55
CA ARG A 59 -22.24 24.62 -1.83
C ARG A 59 -21.61 25.99 -1.63
N ASN A 60 -20.95 26.48 -2.67
CA ASN A 60 -20.27 27.79 -2.68
C ASN A 60 -19.24 27.93 -1.55
N SER A 61 -18.61 26.82 -1.15
CA SER A 61 -17.68 26.72 -0.03
C SER A 61 -16.41 25.96 -0.41
N ILE A 62 -15.35 26.20 0.37
CA ILE A 62 -14.13 25.39 0.36
C ILE A 62 -14.25 24.41 1.52
N SER A 63 -14.08 23.12 1.22
CA SER A 63 -14.20 22.05 2.21
C SER A 63 -13.03 21.07 2.13
N ILE A 64 -12.70 20.47 3.26
CA ILE A 64 -11.70 19.39 3.34
C ILE A 64 -12.37 18.08 2.92
N GLY A 65 -11.75 17.33 2.03
CA GLY A 65 -12.21 16.01 1.59
C GLY A 65 -11.79 14.92 2.54
N MET A 66 -10.49 14.69 2.64
CA MET A 66 -9.90 13.70 3.52
C MET A 66 -8.47 14.09 3.87
N LEU A 67 -8.10 13.80 5.11
CA LEU A 67 -6.74 13.71 5.60
C LEU A 67 -6.47 12.24 5.88
N ASP A 68 -5.44 11.68 5.26
CA ASP A 68 -5.07 10.28 5.38
C ASP A 68 -3.62 10.16 5.83
N VAL A 69 -3.37 9.24 6.77
CA VAL A 69 -2.03 8.93 7.29
C VAL A 69 -1.84 7.42 7.28
N ALA A 70 -0.83 6.97 6.54
CA ALA A 70 -0.43 5.58 6.44
C ALA A 70 0.90 5.34 7.17
N LEU A 71 0.95 4.24 7.90
CA LEU A 71 2.15 3.70 8.55
C LEU A 71 2.46 2.36 7.90
N SER A 72 3.66 2.23 7.32
CA SER A 72 4.11 0.97 6.74
C SER A 72 5.46 0.54 7.33
N LYS A 73 5.57 -0.77 7.56
CA LYS A 73 6.83 -1.38 7.95
C LYS A 73 6.91 -2.81 7.46
N SER A 74 7.96 -3.11 6.71
CA SER A 74 8.31 -4.45 6.28
C SER A 74 9.38 -5.02 7.19
N PHE A 75 9.10 -6.23 7.68
CA PHE A 75 10.03 -7.07 8.41
C PHE A 75 10.28 -8.30 7.54
N ASN A 76 11.46 -8.35 6.92
CA ASN A 76 11.86 -9.54 6.20
C ASN A 76 10.82 -9.90 5.09
N LYS A 77 10.12 -11.03 5.17
CA LYS A 77 9.06 -11.46 4.22
C LYS A 77 7.64 -11.02 4.60
N ALA A 78 7.46 -10.33 5.71
CA ALA A 78 6.17 -9.84 6.18
C ALA A 78 6.10 -8.31 6.08
N SER A 79 4.91 -7.77 5.78
CA SER A 79 4.69 -6.32 5.74
C SER A 79 3.41 -5.96 6.48
N PHE A 80 3.49 -4.87 7.25
CA PHE A 80 2.37 -4.28 7.96
C PHE A 80 2.09 -2.91 7.36
N VAL A 81 0.82 -2.65 7.07
CA VAL A 81 0.31 -1.36 6.63
C VAL A 81 -0.91 -1.04 7.48
N GLY A 82 -0.94 0.14 8.07
CA GLY A 82 -2.10 0.67 8.80
C GLY A 82 -2.41 2.08 8.35
N GLU A 83 -3.68 2.39 8.13
CA GLU A 83 -4.14 3.68 7.64
C GLU A 83 -5.16 4.31 8.60
N PHE A 84 -5.03 5.61 8.82
CA PHE A 84 -5.96 6.44 9.58
C PHE A 84 -6.43 7.60 8.70
N SER A 85 -7.71 7.59 8.35
CA SER A 85 -8.31 8.61 7.50
C SER A 85 -9.41 9.39 8.22
N PHE A 86 -9.44 10.70 7.98
CA PHE A 86 -10.35 11.66 8.59
C PHE A 86 -10.96 12.56 7.53
N GLY A 87 -12.27 12.81 7.60
CA GLY A 87 -12.96 13.77 6.75
C GLY A 87 -14.16 13.17 6.02
N PRO A 88 -15.01 14.02 5.41
CA PRO A 88 -16.26 13.61 4.75
C PRO A 88 -16.09 12.42 3.80
N ARG A 89 -14.98 12.37 3.06
CA ARG A 89 -14.71 11.28 2.11
C ARG A 89 -14.38 9.96 2.80
N SER A 90 -13.80 9.97 4.00
CA SER A 90 -13.44 8.75 4.73
C SER A 90 -14.66 7.97 5.21
N PHE A 91 -15.70 8.65 5.70
CA PHE A 91 -16.87 7.99 6.27
C PHE A 91 -18.10 7.96 5.34
N LYS A 92 -18.22 8.89 4.37
CA LYS A 92 -19.37 8.92 3.45
C LYS A 92 -19.12 8.28 2.08
N SER A 93 -17.87 7.99 1.72
CA SER A 93 -17.58 7.36 0.41
C SER A 93 -17.58 5.83 0.48
N ILE A 94 -17.49 5.25 1.67
CA ILE A 94 -17.50 3.81 1.89
C ILE A 94 -18.83 3.46 2.55
N PRO A 95 -19.52 2.38 2.13
CA PRO A 95 -20.67 1.86 2.85
C PRO A 95 -20.23 1.52 4.28
N THR A 96 -20.60 2.36 5.24
CA THR A 96 -20.39 2.04 6.65
C THR A 96 -21.38 0.94 6.99
N PHE A 97 -20.91 -0.13 7.63
CA PHE A 97 -21.81 -1.13 8.19
C PHE A 97 -22.58 -0.45 9.32
N ASP A 98 -23.82 -0.09 9.04
CA ASP A 98 -24.78 0.39 10.02
C ASP A 98 -25.45 -0.83 10.66
N PRO A 99 -25.09 -1.19 11.91
CA PRO A 99 -25.71 -2.32 12.60
C PRO A 99 -27.18 -2.06 12.98
N ASP A 100 -27.62 -0.79 12.97
CA ASP A 100 -28.94 -0.37 13.42
C ASP A 100 -29.90 -0.06 12.25
N GLY A 101 -29.38 0.13 11.04
CA GLY A 101 -30.11 0.10 9.78
C GLY A 101 -31.14 1.22 9.60
N ASP A 102 -30.85 2.43 10.07
CA ASP A 102 -31.71 3.60 9.91
C ASP A 102 -31.25 4.46 8.71
N GLY A 103 -31.47 3.91 7.51
CA GLY A 103 -31.21 4.59 6.23
C GLY A 103 -31.90 5.94 6.08
#